data_AF-A0A1H0WHA3-F1
#
_entry.id   AF-A0A1H0WHA3-F1
#
_cell.length_a   1.000
_cell.length_b   1.000
_cell.length_c   1.000
_cell.angle_alpha   90.00
_cell.angle_beta   90.00
_cell.angle_gamma   90.00
#
_symmetry.space_group_name_H-M   'P 1'
#
loop_
_entity.id
_entity.type
_entity.pdbx_description
1 polymer ?
#
loop_
_entity_poly.entity_id
_entity_poly.type
_entity_poly.pdbx_seq_one_letter_code
_entity_poly.pdbx_strand_id
1 'polypeptide(L)'
;MMVEPTFEELRKALHREQGRQIMVNYGLDPLLGKYHKTTCEKCEKLIKDLVEETCPHCGHHRFVKGVYDRIMELGSGESVSPSTRAPYIHQVPLEFIPGIGPKTLKKLRNYFKTEMAIIHEAPESAIKEILPKKIAETIIFAREGKLTLQSGGGGIYGKVKL
;
A
#
# COMPACT_ATOMS: atom_id res chain seq x y z
N MET A 1 -22.03 -5.81 -12.06
CA MET A 1 -21.44 -4.45 -12.00
C MET A 1 -22.55 -3.47 -11.62
N MET A 2 -22.24 -2.34 -11.00
CA MET A 2 -23.27 -1.31 -10.73
C MET A 2 -23.84 -0.81 -12.06
N VAL A 3 -25.16 -0.66 -12.15
CA VAL A 3 -25.82 -0.16 -13.37
C VAL A 3 -25.67 1.36 -13.48
N GLU A 4 -25.71 2.04 -12.34
CA GLU A 4 -25.56 3.49 -12.21
C GLU A 4 -24.88 3.83 -10.88
N PRO A 5 -24.21 4.99 -10.75
CA PRO A 5 -23.50 5.39 -9.53
C PRO A 5 -24.45 5.96 -8.47
N THR A 6 -25.42 5.16 -8.02
CA THR A 6 -26.38 5.55 -6.96
C THR A 6 -26.06 4.87 -5.64
N PHE A 7 -26.55 5.46 -4.54
CA PHE A 7 -26.43 4.87 -3.20
C PHE A 7 -27.04 3.46 -3.16
N GLU A 8 -28.17 3.24 -3.83
CA GLU A 8 -28.83 1.94 -3.83
C GLU A 8 -28.00 0.87 -4.55
N GLU A 9 -27.39 1.20 -5.70
CA GLU A 9 -26.49 0.26 -6.38
C GLU A 9 -25.22 -0.03 -5.56
N LEU A 10 -24.70 0.96 -4.83
CA LEU A 10 -23.59 0.75 -3.91
C LEU A 10 -23.99 -0.18 -2.75
N ARG A 11 -25.16 0.04 -2.15
CA ARG A 11 -25.73 -0.84 -1.11
C ARG A 11 -25.82 -2.28 -1.63
N LYS A 12 -26.43 -2.50 -2.79
CA LYS A 12 -26.51 -3.82 -3.42
C LYS A 12 -25.13 -4.45 -3.66
N ALA A 13 -24.14 -3.66 -4.08
CA ALA A 13 -22.77 -4.16 -4.31
C ALA A 13 -22.08 -4.59 -3.01
N LEU A 14 -22.27 -3.85 -1.91
CA LEU A 14 -21.75 -4.20 -0.59
C LEU A 14 -22.41 -5.46 -0.03
N HIS A 15 -23.72 -5.64 -0.26
CA HIS A 15 -24.50 -6.79 0.19
C HIS A 15 -24.53 -7.98 -0.78
N ARG A 16 -23.89 -7.84 -1.95
CA ARG A 16 -23.86 -8.85 -3.01
C ARG A 16 -25.24 -9.24 -3.58
N GLU A 17 -26.14 -8.28 -3.68
CA GLU A 17 -27.53 -8.50 -4.13
C GLU A 17 -27.65 -8.41 -5.65
N GLN A 18 -28.54 -9.23 -6.23
CA GLN A 18 -28.92 -9.15 -7.65
C GLN A 18 -27.70 -9.13 -8.60
N GLY A 19 -26.64 -9.89 -8.27
CA GLY A 19 -25.40 -9.96 -9.05
C GLY A 19 -24.47 -8.75 -8.96
N ARG A 20 -24.76 -7.74 -8.13
CA ARG A 20 -23.81 -6.67 -7.80
C ARG A 20 -22.79 -7.22 -6.82
N GLN A 21 -21.54 -6.77 -6.93
CA GLN A 21 -20.47 -7.10 -5.99
C GLN A 21 -19.32 -6.11 -6.17
N ILE A 22 -18.50 -5.98 -5.13
CA ILE A 22 -17.19 -5.35 -5.24
C ILE A 22 -16.30 -6.25 -6.10
N MET A 23 -15.76 -5.70 -7.19
CA MET A 23 -14.90 -6.46 -8.12
C MET A 23 -13.47 -6.56 -7.64
N VAL A 24 -12.96 -5.50 -6.99
CA VAL A 24 -11.57 -5.36 -6.55
C VAL A 24 -11.49 -4.25 -5.51
N ASN A 25 -10.58 -4.41 -4.56
CA ASN A 25 -10.18 -3.36 -3.63
C ASN A 25 -8.78 -2.88 -4.01
N TYR A 26 -8.59 -1.58 -3.95
CA TYR A 26 -7.30 -0.95 -4.19
C TYR A 26 -6.88 -0.20 -2.93
N GLY A 27 -5.61 -0.30 -2.57
CA GLY A 27 -5.08 0.55 -1.52
C GLY A 27 -3.59 0.39 -1.31
N LEU A 28 -3.05 1.27 -0.47
CA LEU A 28 -1.64 1.33 -0.15
C LEU A 28 -1.12 -0.05 0.30
N ASP A 29 0.06 -0.44 -0.18
CA ASP A 29 0.76 -1.59 0.39
C ASP A 29 0.96 -1.39 1.91
N PRO A 30 0.46 -2.28 2.78
CA PRO A 30 0.56 -2.13 4.23
C PRO A 30 1.99 -1.89 4.72
N LEU A 31 3.00 -2.45 4.04
CA LEU A 31 4.41 -2.24 4.38
C LEU A 31 4.78 -0.76 4.35
N LEU A 32 4.15 0.02 3.47
CA LEU A 32 4.41 1.45 3.35
C LEU A 32 3.76 2.26 4.48
N GLY A 33 2.86 1.69 5.28
CA GLY A 33 2.18 2.40 6.36
C GLY A 33 3.10 2.87 7.51
N LYS A 34 2.79 4.03 8.09
CA LYS A 34 3.56 4.65 9.20
C LYS A 34 3.70 3.80 10.45
N TYR A 35 2.74 2.92 10.69
CA TYR A 35 2.66 2.10 11.90
C TYR A 35 2.52 0.62 11.56
N HIS A 36 3.09 0.18 10.44
CA HIS A 36 2.95 -1.21 10.01
C HIS A 36 3.58 -2.18 11.02
N LYS A 37 4.87 -1.98 11.34
CA LYS A 37 5.61 -2.77 12.34
C LYS A 37 5.84 -2.01 13.63
N THR A 38 5.92 -2.76 14.73
CA THR A 38 6.25 -2.27 16.07
C THR A 38 7.63 -1.65 16.07
N THR A 39 7.79 -0.56 16.80
CA THR A 39 9.03 0.23 16.80
C THR A 39 9.40 0.62 18.24
N CYS A 40 10.68 0.61 18.57
CA CYS A 40 11.15 1.11 19.87
C CYS A 40 10.98 2.64 19.95
N GLU A 41 10.39 3.14 21.03
CA GLU A 41 10.21 4.59 21.24
C GLU A 41 11.53 5.36 21.41
N LYS A 42 12.61 4.68 21.82
CA LYS A 42 13.90 5.32 22.10
C LYS A 42 14.84 5.33 20.90
N CYS A 43 15.02 4.18 20.23
CA CYS A 43 16.00 4.05 19.14
C CYS A 43 15.37 3.97 17.76
N GLU A 44 14.04 4.04 17.66
CA GLU A 44 13.26 4.06 16.42
C GLU A 44 13.46 2.86 15.48
N LYS A 45 14.11 1.80 15.98
CA LYS A 45 14.29 0.56 15.22
C LYS A 45 13.02 -0.28 15.26
N LEU A 46 12.69 -0.85 14.10
CA LEU A 46 11.62 -1.84 13.96
C LEU A 46 11.94 -3.08 14.78
N ILE A 47 10.94 -3.59 15.48
CA ILE A 47 11.00 -4.83 16.23
C ILE A 47 10.43 -5.94 15.35
N LYS A 48 11.22 -7.00 15.15
CA LYS A 48 10.77 -8.16 14.37
C LYS A 48 9.76 -8.97 15.17
N ASP A 49 10.17 -9.38 16.38
CA ASP A 49 9.37 -10.16 17.32
C ASP A 49 9.58 -9.60 18.72
N LEU A 50 8.49 -9.17 19.35
CA LEU A 50 8.52 -8.68 20.73
C LEU A 50 8.40 -9.88 21.68
N VAL A 51 9.44 -10.71 21.71
CA VAL A 51 9.51 -11.89 22.60
C VAL A 51 9.88 -11.47 24.02
N GLU A 52 10.64 -10.39 24.15
CA GLU A 52 11.11 -9.83 25.40
C GLU A 52 10.44 -8.48 25.69
N GLU A 53 10.32 -8.14 26.97
CA GLU A 53 9.83 -6.82 27.42
C GLU A 53 10.84 -5.68 27.17
N THR A 54 11.96 -5.98 26.51
CA THR A 54 13.07 -5.03 26.30
C THR A 54 13.51 -4.99 24.85
N CYS A 55 13.96 -3.82 24.39
CA CYS A 55 14.38 -3.63 23.02
C CYS A 55 15.74 -4.29 22.81
N PRO A 56 15.89 -5.23 21.87
CA PRO A 56 17.16 -5.95 21.64
C PRO A 56 18.28 -5.05 21.10
N HIS A 57 17.94 -3.82 20.69
CA HIS A 57 18.91 -2.87 20.14
C HIS A 57 19.42 -1.84 21.14
N CYS A 58 18.68 -1.57 22.22
CA CYS A 58 19.04 -0.49 23.16
C CYS A 58 18.57 -0.70 24.61
N GLY A 59 17.93 -1.83 24.93
CA GLY A 59 17.44 -2.18 26.26
C GLY A 59 16.20 -1.40 26.73
N HIS A 60 15.60 -0.55 25.91
CA HIS A 60 14.42 0.23 26.29
C HIS A 60 13.15 -0.62 26.37
N HIS A 61 12.20 -0.26 27.23
CA HIS A 61 11.01 -1.08 27.53
C HIS A 61 9.70 -0.58 26.91
N ARG A 62 9.72 0.56 26.19
CA ARG A 62 8.52 1.12 25.56
C ARG A 62 8.59 1.03 24.04
N PHE A 63 7.43 0.75 23.46
CA PHE A 63 7.27 0.47 22.04
C PHE A 63 5.97 1.06 21.51
N VAL A 64 6.04 1.61 20.30
CA VAL A 64 4.85 1.94 19.52
C VAL A 64 4.38 0.68 18.81
N LYS A 65 3.23 0.15 19.19
CA LYS A 65 2.66 -1.08 18.62
C LYS A 65 2.32 -0.89 17.14
N GLY A 66 2.78 -1.83 16.31
CA GLY A 66 2.45 -1.89 14.89
C GLY A 66 1.10 -2.56 14.62
N VAL A 67 0.44 -2.14 13.55
CA VAL A 67 -0.84 -2.70 13.08
C VAL A 67 -0.69 -4.19 12.74
N TYR A 68 0.38 -4.58 12.02
CA TYR A 68 0.62 -5.98 11.68
C TYR A 68 0.79 -6.83 12.93
N ASP A 69 1.61 -6.39 13.87
CA ASP A 69 1.87 -7.14 15.10
C ASP A 69 0.60 -7.27 15.94
N ARG A 70 -0.24 -6.23 15.98
CA ARG A 70 -1.54 -6.30 16.65
C ARG A 70 -2.51 -7.28 15.98
N ILE A 71 -2.52 -7.36 14.65
CA ILE A 71 -3.32 -8.35 13.92
C ILE A 71 -2.83 -9.77 14.24
N MET A 72 -1.51 -9.98 14.27
CA MET A 72 -0.93 -11.29 14.60
C MET A 72 -1.20 -11.70 16.05
N GLU A 73 -1.24 -10.76 17.00
CA GLU A 73 -1.63 -11.03 18.39
C GLU A 73 -3.09 -11.48 18.54
N LEU A 74 -3.99 -10.90 17.74
CA LEU A 74 -5.43 -11.19 17.79
C LEU A 74 -5.81 -12.39 16.92
N GLY A 75 -5.02 -12.68 15.89
CA GLY A 75 -5.27 -13.74 14.94
C GLY A 75 -5.07 -15.12 15.56
N SER A 76 -5.92 -16.07 15.17
CA SER A 76 -5.81 -17.47 15.56
C SER A 76 -4.80 -18.25 14.70
N GLY A 77 -3.82 -17.58 14.10
CA GLY A 77 -2.85 -18.17 13.16
C GLY A 77 -3.38 -18.28 11.73
N GLU A 78 -3.31 -19.47 11.14
CA GLU A 78 -3.73 -19.70 9.76
C GLU A 78 -5.21 -19.37 9.55
N SER A 79 -5.51 -18.56 8.53
CA SER A 79 -6.88 -18.20 8.17
C SER A 79 -7.08 -18.36 6.67
N VAL A 80 -8.24 -18.90 6.29
CA VAL A 80 -8.65 -19.01 4.90
C VAL A 80 -9.56 -17.85 4.57
N SER A 81 -9.17 -17.04 3.57
CA SER A 81 -10.04 -15.96 3.09
C SER A 81 -11.30 -16.54 2.46
N PRO A 82 -12.49 -15.94 2.67
CA PRO A 82 -13.71 -16.37 2.00
C PRO A 82 -13.54 -16.35 0.49
N SER A 83 -14.08 -17.35 -0.21
CA SER A 83 -14.04 -17.43 -1.68
C SER A 83 -14.72 -16.24 -2.38
N THR A 84 -15.62 -15.55 -1.67
CA THR A 84 -16.34 -14.37 -2.13
C THR A 84 -15.55 -13.07 -1.94
N ARG A 85 -14.41 -13.09 -1.25
CA ARG A 85 -13.60 -11.89 -1.00
C ARG A 85 -13.00 -11.39 -2.31
N ALA A 86 -13.32 -10.16 -2.68
CA ALA A 86 -12.72 -9.50 -3.82
C ALA A 86 -11.20 -9.36 -3.63
N PRO A 87 -10.39 -9.45 -4.70
CA PRO A 87 -8.94 -9.26 -4.62
C PRO A 87 -8.60 -7.88 -4.05
N TYR A 88 -7.48 -7.83 -3.33
CA TYR A 88 -6.89 -6.57 -2.87
C TYR A 88 -5.60 -6.33 -3.65
N ILE A 89 -5.56 -5.24 -4.43
CA ILE A 89 -4.39 -4.85 -5.20
C ILE A 89 -3.64 -3.78 -4.42
N HIS A 90 -2.44 -4.14 -3.96
CA HIS A 90 -1.54 -3.22 -3.29
C HIS A 90 -0.99 -2.20 -4.30
N GLN A 91 -1.05 -0.94 -3.92
CA GLN A 91 -0.59 0.19 -4.69
C GLN A 91 0.56 0.88 -3.98
N VAL A 92 1.47 1.44 -4.79
CA VAL A 92 2.50 2.36 -4.34
C VAL A 92 2.15 3.76 -4.88
N PRO A 93 1.85 4.74 -4.00
CA PRO A 93 1.63 6.12 -4.42
C PRO A 93 2.83 6.63 -5.21
N LEU A 94 2.59 7.46 -6.22
CA LEU A 94 3.68 7.95 -7.06
C LEU A 94 4.70 8.78 -6.27
N GLU A 95 4.25 9.47 -5.22
CA GLU A 95 5.12 10.20 -4.29
C GLU A 95 6.10 9.33 -3.49
N PHE A 96 5.86 8.02 -3.37
CA PHE A 96 6.74 7.10 -2.65
C PHE A 96 7.83 6.52 -3.56
N ILE A 97 7.71 6.74 -4.88
CA ILE A 97 8.69 6.30 -5.87
C ILE A 97 9.87 7.29 -5.89
N PRO A 98 11.10 6.85 -5.58
CA PRO A 98 12.25 7.74 -5.58
C PRO A 98 12.47 8.37 -6.96
N GLY A 99 12.69 9.68 -6.98
CA GLY A 99 12.82 10.47 -8.20
C GLY A 99 11.51 11.10 -8.70
N ILE A 100 10.37 10.76 -8.11
CA ILE A 100 9.10 11.45 -8.38
C ILE A 100 8.85 12.51 -7.31
N GLY A 101 9.19 13.75 -7.65
CA GLY A 101 8.88 14.92 -6.84
C GLY A 101 7.59 15.65 -7.29
N PRO A 102 7.19 16.73 -6.59
CA PRO A 102 5.98 17.49 -6.90
C PRO A 102 5.89 17.99 -8.35
N LYS A 103 7.03 18.38 -8.96
CA LYS A 103 7.09 18.81 -10.37
C LYS A 103 6.76 17.67 -11.33
N THR A 104 7.33 16.49 -11.09
CA THR A 104 7.09 15.29 -11.89
C THR A 104 5.63 14.84 -11.74
N LEU A 105 5.10 14.83 -10.51
CA LEU A 105 3.67 14.53 -10.25
C LEU A 105 2.74 15.50 -10.99
N LYS A 106 3.05 16.80 -10.99
CA LYS A 106 2.28 17.80 -11.74
C LYS A 106 2.34 17.53 -13.24
N LYS A 107 3.53 17.23 -13.79
CA LYS A 107 3.72 16.88 -15.21
C LYS A 107 2.86 15.68 -15.60
N LEU A 108 2.92 14.61 -14.80
CA LEU A 108 2.15 13.39 -15.05
C LEU A 108 0.64 13.64 -14.95
N ARG A 109 0.16 14.35 -13.93
CA ARG A 109 -1.27 14.69 -13.79
C ARG A 109 -1.77 15.59 -14.91
N ASN A 110 -0.96 16.53 -15.41
CA ASN A 110 -1.37 17.35 -16.55
C ASN A 110 -1.61 16.52 -17.82
N TYR A 111 -0.77 15.49 -18.02
CA TYR A 111 -0.85 14.59 -19.17
C TYR A 111 -1.96 13.54 -19.02
N PHE A 112 -1.93 12.76 -17.93
CA PHE A 112 -2.80 11.61 -17.69
C PHE A 112 -4.07 11.92 -16.88
N LYS A 113 -4.24 13.17 -16.44
CA LYS A 113 -5.38 13.69 -15.65
C LYS A 113 -5.44 13.22 -14.21
N THR A 114 -5.40 11.93 -13.95
CA THR A 114 -5.54 11.37 -12.60
C THR A 114 -4.38 10.46 -12.23
N GLU A 115 -4.12 10.31 -10.94
CA GLU A 115 -3.13 9.36 -10.43
C GLU A 115 -3.56 7.91 -10.68
N MET A 116 -4.86 7.62 -10.58
CA MET A 116 -5.41 6.30 -10.88
C MET A 116 -5.11 5.88 -12.33
N ALA A 117 -5.26 6.80 -13.29
CA ALA A 117 -4.90 6.54 -14.68
C ALA A 117 -3.40 6.23 -14.82
N ILE A 118 -2.54 6.93 -14.08
CA ILE A 118 -1.08 6.71 -14.10
C ILE A 118 -0.70 5.39 -13.41
N ILE A 119 -1.40 4.98 -12.36
CA ILE A 119 -1.06 3.75 -11.63
C ILE A 119 -1.66 2.50 -12.31
N HIS A 120 -2.75 2.61 -13.08
CA HIS A 120 -3.45 1.42 -13.60
C HIS A 120 -3.59 1.32 -15.12
N GLU A 121 -3.69 2.44 -15.83
CA GLU A 121 -4.24 2.43 -17.20
C GLU A 121 -3.23 2.91 -18.24
N ALA A 122 -2.43 3.92 -17.90
CA ALA A 122 -1.56 4.59 -18.86
C ALA A 122 -0.57 3.61 -19.51
N PRO A 123 -0.42 3.59 -20.85
CA PRO A 123 0.52 2.70 -21.51
C PRO A 123 1.96 2.96 -21.07
N GLU A 124 2.75 1.89 -20.96
CA GLU A 124 4.17 1.98 -20.58
C GLU A 124 4.96 2.88 -21.53
N SER A 125 4.70 2.81 -22.85
CA SER A 125 5.31 3.68 -23.85
C SER A 125 5.06 5.15 -23.56
N ALA A 126 3.82 5.53 -23.25
CA ALA A 126 3.45 6.91 -22.93
C ALA A 126 4.15 7.42 -21.66
N ILE A 127 4.36 6.56 -20.65
CA ILE A 127 5.11 6.95 -19.45
C ILE A 127 6.59 7.16 -19.78
N LYS A 128 7.18 6.29 -20.60
CA LYS A 128 8.60 6.37 -21.03
C LYS A 128 8.90 7.59 -21.90
N GLU A 129 7.92 8.11 -22.64
CA GLU A 129 8.07 9.36 -23.41
C GLU A 129 8.20 10.59 -22.50
N ILE A 130 7.57 10.56 -21.33
CA ILE A 130 7.44 11.73 -20.45
C ILE A 130 8.51 11.73 -19.35
N LEU A 131 8.96 10.54 -18.93
CA LEU A 131 9.85 10.35 -17.79
C LEU A 131 11.17 9.67 -18.21
N PRO A 132 12.25 9.89 -17.44
CA PRO A 132 13.45 9.07 -17.57
C PRO A 132 13.13 7.58 -17.44
N LYS A 133 13.79 6.76 -18.28
CA LYS A 133 13.59 5.30 -18.36
C LYS A 133 13.49 4.62 -16.99
N LYS A 134 14.44 4.90 -16.08
CA LYS A 134 14.47 4.30 -14.74
C LYS A 134 13.21 4.58 -13.92
N ILE A 135 12.68 5.80 -13.97
CA ILE A 135 11.48 6.18 -13.22
C ILE A 135 10.24 5.52 -13.84
N ALA A 136 10.15 5.52 -15.17
CA ALA A 136 9.07 4.84 -15.89
C ALA A 136 9.03 3.34 -15.54
N GLU A 137 10.17 2.65 -15.59
CA GLU A 137 10.30 1.24 -15.20
C GLU A 137 9.89 1.00 -13.74
N THR A 138 10.29 1.90 -12.82
CA THR A 138 9.89 1.79 -11.41
C THR A 138 8.38 1.90 -11.23
N ILE A 139 7.70 2.77 -11.98
CA ILE A 139 6.23 2.85 -11.98
C ILE A 139 5.64 1.53 -12.45
N ILE A 140 6.13 0.96 -13.56
CA ILE A 140 5.63 -0.32 -14.09
C ILE A 140 5.83 -1.46 -13.07
N PHE A 141 7.00 -1.56 -12.45
CA PHE A 141 7.24 -2.54 -11.39
C PHE A 141 6.32 -2.34 -10.18
N ALA A 142 5.95 -1.09 -9.87
CA ALA A 142 4.94 -0.80 -8.84
C ALA A 142 3.58 -1.39 -9.22
N ARG A 143 3.15 -1.26 -10.49
CA ARG A 143 1.88 -1.81 -10.98
C ARG A 143 1.84 -3.33 -10.94
N GLU A 144 2.97 -3.95 -11.20
CA GLU A 144 3.12 -5.41 -11.24
C GLU A 144 3.39 -6.02 -9.86
N GLY A 145 3.49 -5.20 -8.81
CA GLY A 145 3.82 -5.68 -7.45
C GLY A 145 5.25 -6.23 -7.32
N LYS A 146 6.17 -5.82 -8.20
CA LYS A 146 7.55 -6.33 -8.25
C LYS A 146 8.55 -5.50 -7.44
N LEU A 147 8.10 -4.38 -6.84
CA LEU A 147 8.98 -3.54 -6.03
C LEU A 147 9.34 -4.21 -4.71
N THR A 148 10.60 -4.08 -4.32
CA THR A 148 11.02 -4.43 -2.96
C THR A 148 10.67 -3.28 -2.03
N LEU A 149 9.94 -3.55 -0.96
CA LEU A 149 9.50 -2.55 0.00
C LEU A 149 10.19 -2.76 1.36
N GLN A 150 10.47 -1.65 2.04
CA GLN A 150 10.88 -1.63 3.43
C GLN A 150 9.71 -1.17 4.29
N SER A 151 9.37 -1.95 5.31
CA SER A 151 8.29 -1.62 6.24
C SER A 151 8.50 -0.28 6.94
N GLY A 152 7.42 0.46 7.13
CA GLY A 152 7.33 1.57 8.07
C GLY A 152 7.00 1.12 9.49
N GLY A 153 7.06 2.08 10.42
CA GLY A 153 6.83 1.87 11.84
C GLY A 153 7.10 3.15 12.64
N GLY A 154 6.48 3.26 13.82
CA GLY A 154 6.76 4.36 14.75
C GLY A 154 6.43 5.77 14.22
N GLY A 155 5.54 5.90 13.24
CA GLY A 155 5.18 7.19 12.62
C GLY A 155 5.92 7.49 11.32
N ILE A 156 6.88 6.64 10.93
CA ILE A 156 7.68 6.79 9.72
C ILE A 156 7.12 5.87 8.64
N TYR A 157 6.82 6.43 7.46
CA TYR A 157 6.39 5.65 6.30
C TYR A 157 7.45 4.65 5.87
N GLY A 158 7.00 3.51 5.35
CA GLY A 158 7.85 2.58 4.62
C GLY A 158 8.37 3.19 3.33
N LYS A 159 9.29 2.49 2.67
CA LYS A 159 10.00 3.03 1.50
C LYS A 159 10.14 1.97 0.41
N VAL A 160 10.11 2.42 -0.84
CA VAL A 160 10.55 1.61 -1.97
C VAL A 160 12.08 1.48 -1.92
N LYS A 161 12.58 0.24 -1.97
CA LYS A 161 14.00 -0.05 -2.17
C LYS A 161 14.26 -0.20 -3.67
N LEU A 162 15.24 0.55 -4.17
CA LEU A 162 15.76 0.48 -5.53
C LEU A 162 17.02 -0.38 -5.60
#